data_AF-A0A6J6V5A1-F1
#
_entry.id   AF-A0A6J6V5A1-F1
#
_cell.length_a   1.000
_cell.length_b   1.000
_cell.length_c   1.000
_cell.angle_alpha   90.00
_cell.angle_beta   90.00
_cell.angle_gamma   90.00
#
_symmetry.space_group_name_H-M   'P 1'
#
loop_
_entity.id
_entity.type
_entity.pdbx_description
1 polymer ?
#
loop_
_entity_poly.entity_id
_entity_poly.type
_entity_poly.pdbx_seq_one_letter_code
_entity_poly.pdbx_strand_id
1 'polypeptide(L)'
;MWEIGFVEEVDALIGAGITNGRTAQLALGYSQLIAAKNGVLSQDEAKEDTKRATRQYARRQETWFSRDERIQWISQEQPRLETALKHLEKIK
;
A
#
# COMPACT_ATOMS: atom_id res chain seq x y z
N MET A 1 -6.62 -7.78 4.65
CA MET A 1 -6.07 -8.30 3.39
C MET A 1 -5.95 -9.81 3.42
N TRP A 2 -5.10 -10.39 4.28
CA TRP A 2 -4.95 -11.86 4.37
C TRP A 2 -6.26 -12.62 4.56
N GLU A 3 -7.10 -12.20 5.51
CA GLU A 3 -8.38 -12.88 5.82
C GLU A 3 -9.51 -12.61 4.81
N ILE A 4 -9.29 -11.72 3.84
CA ILE A 4 -10.32 -11.29 2.87
C ILE A 4 -9.95 -11.68 1.43
N GLY A 5 -9.13 -12.71 1.24
CA GLY A 5 -8.87 -13.27 -0.09
C GLY A 5 -7.55 -12.84 -0.76
N PHE A 6 -6.63 -12.20 -0.04
CA PHE A 6 -5.40 -11.67 -0.66
C PHE A 6 -4.44 -12.78 -1.13
N VAL A 7 -4.40 -13.92 -0.44
CA VAL A 7 -3.51 -15.03 -0.84
C VAL A 7 -4.00 -15.65 -2.14
N GLU A 8 -5.31 -15.81 -2.25
CA GLU A 8 -6.02 -16.36 -3.41
C GLU A 8 -5.86 -15.46 -4.63
N GLU A 9 -5.93 -14.13 -4.42
CA GLU A 9 -5.65 -13.14 -5.47
C GLU A 9 -4.22 -13.30 -6.01
N VAL A 10 -3.22 -13.41 -5.12
CA VAL A 10 -1.82 -13.58 -5.55
C VAL A 10 -1.61 -14.90 -6.30
N ASP A 11 -2.22 -16.00 -5.86
CA ASP A 11 -2.15 -17.28 -6.56
C ASP A 11 -2.72 -17.19 -7.98
N ALA A 12 -3.88 -16.53 -8.13
CA ALA A 12 -4.48 -16.29 -9.45
C ALA A 12 -3.57 -15.44 -10.34
N LEU A 13 -2.95 -14.41 -9.79
CA LEU A 13 -2.05 -13.51 -10.52
C LEU A 13 -0.72 -14.17 -10.91
N ILE A 14 -0.19 -15.07 -10.09
CA ILE A 14 0.96 -15.92 -10.46
C ILE A 14 0.59 -16.78 -11.66
N GLY A 15 -0.58 -17.43 -11.64
CA GLY A 15 -1.10 -18.19 -12.78
C GLY A 15 -1.30 -17.32 -14.04
N ALA A 16 -1.68 -16.06 -13.88
CA ALA A 16 -1.83 -15.09 -14.96
C ALA A 16 -0.50 -14.45 -15.42
N GLY A 17 0.64 -14.81 -14.82
CA GLY A 17 1.97 -14.37 -15.26
C GLY A 17 2.43 -13.03 -14.69
N ILE A 18 1.96 -12.61 -13.50
CA ILE A 18 2.44 -11.38 -12.82
C ILE A 18 3.96 -11.36 -12.64
N THR A 19 4.57 -12.54 -12.49
CA THR A 19 6.03 -12.74 -12.35
C THR A 19 6.81 -12.44 -13.64
N ASN A 20 6.15 -12.40 -14.80
CA ASN A 20 6.76 -12.01 -16.07
C ASN A 20 6.95 -10.48 -16.18
N GLY A 21 6.18 -9.71 -15.42
CA GLY A 21 6.20 -8.25 -15.44
C GLY A 21 7.13 -7.68 -14.38
N ARG A 22 7.99 -6.71 -14.74
CA ARG A 22 8.99 -6.16 -13.80
C ARG A 22 8.38 -5.40 -12.60
N THR A 23 7.34 -4.62 -12.83
CA THR A 23 6.86 -3.66 -11.81
C THR A 23 5.79 -4.27 -10.89
N ALA A 24 4.82 -4.98 -11.46
CA ALA A 24 3.66 -5.48 -10.70
C ALA A 24 4.07 -6.49 -9.62
N GLN A 25 5.02 -7.39 -9.91
CA GLN A 25 5.51 -8.36 -8.94
C GLN A 25 6.25 -7.73 -7.74
N LEU A 26 6.75 -6.50 -7.90
CA LEU A 26 7.47 -5.75 -6.85
C LEU A 26 6.53 -4.91 -5.99
N ALA A 27 5.23 -4.92 -6.28
CA ALA A 27 4.26 -4.21 -5.47
C ALA A 27 4.26 -4.78 -4.04
N LEU A 28 4.09 -3.89 -3.08
CA LEU A 28 4.15 -4.19 -1.67
C LEU A 28 3.03 -5.19 -1.29
N GLY A 29 3.38 -6.24 -0.54
CA GLY A 29 2.50 -7.35 -0.21
C GLY A 29 2.55 -8.47 -1.26
N TYR A 30 2.50 -8.12 -2.55
CA TYR A 30 2.65 -9.10 -3.64
C TYR A 30 4.04 -9.71 -3.63
N SER A 31 5.10 -8.90 -3.55
CA SER A 31 6.47 -9.41 -3.53
C SER A 31 6.74 -10.34 -2.35
N GLN A 32 6.17 -10.06 -1.18
CA GLN A 32 6.28 -10.89 0.02
C GLN A 32 5.56 -12.23 -0.16
N LEU A 33 4.33 -12.22 -0.69
CA LEU A 33 3.58 -13.45 -0.93
C LEU A 33 4.21 -14.29 -2.04
N ILE A 34 4.69 -13.68 -3.12
CA ILE A 34 5.44 -14.38 -4.17
C ILE A 34 6.69 -15.05 -3.59
N ALA A 35 7.44 -14.34 -2.74
CA ALA A 35 8.60 -14.92 -2.05
C ALA A 35 8.21 -16.10 -1.14
N ALA A 36 7.09 -16.01 -0.42
CA ALA A 36 6.57 -17.11 0.38
C ALA A 36 6.16 -18.32 -0.47
N LYS A 37 5.48 -18.08 -1.61
CA LYS A 37 5.09 -19.13 -2.56
C LYS A 37 6.28 -19.82 -3.22
N ASN A 38 7.39 -19.10 -3.38
CA ASN A 38 8.66 -19.64 -3.87
C ASN A 38 9.49 -20.33 -2.75
N GLY A 39 8.98 -20.40 -1.51
CA GLY A 39 9.68 -21.03 -0.39
C GLY A 39 10.85 -20.22 0.18
N VAL A 40 10.99 -18.95 -0.19
CA VAL A 40 12.04 -18.05 0.32
C VAL A 40 11.70 -17.55 1.73
N LEU A 41 10.41 -17.41 2.04
CA LEU A 41 9.89 -16.99 3.33
C LEU A 41 8.76 -17.94 3.75
N SER A 42 8.52 -18.08 5.05
CA SER A 42 7.24 -18.59 5.53
C SER A 42 6.11 -17.58 5.29
N GLN A 43 4.87 -18.06 5.33
CA GLN A 43 3.69 -17.19 5.17
C GLN A 43 3.59 -16.15 6.32
N ASP A 44 3.98 -16.52 7.53
CA ASP A 44 4.00 -15.62 8.69
C ASP A 44 5.09 -14.56 8.56
N GLU A 45 6.28 -14.93 8.10
CA GLU A 45 7.36 -13.97 7.81
C GLU A 45 6.95 -12.99 6.71
N ALA A 46 6.30 -13.47 5.64
CA ALA A 46 5.78 -12.62 4.58
C ALA A 46 4.71 -11.65 5.10
N LYS A 47 3.84 -12.08 6.03
CA LYS A 47 2.84 -11.23 6.67
C LYS A 47 3.48 -10.13 7.51
N GLU A 48 4.47 -10.47 8.32
CA GLU A 48 5.20 -9.48 9.15
C GLU A 48 6.06 -8.54 8.31
N ASP A 49 6.73 -9.05 7.27
CA ASP A 49 7.50 -8.21 6.36
C ASP A 49 6.60 -7.24 5.60
N THR A 50 5.43 -7.70 5.14
CA THR A 50 4.44 -6.83 4.48
C THR A 50 4.04 -5.68 5.40
N LYS A 51 3.67 -5.97 6.65
CA LYS A 51 3.33 -4.93 7.64
C LYS A 51 4.47 -3.93 7.83
N ARG A 52 5.71 -4.41 7.95
CA ARG A 52 6.90 -3.57 8.12
C ARG A 52 7.13 -2.69 6.91
N ALA A 53 7.11 -3.26 5.70
CA ALA A 53 7.29 -2.54 4.46
C ALA A 53 6.21 -1.47 4.29
N THR A 54 4.93 -1.78 4.58
CA THR A 54 3.83 -0.81 4.48
C THR A 54 4.07 0.39 5.38
N ARG A 55 4.49 0.18 6.63
CA ARG A 55 4.80 1.27 7.58
C ARG A 55 5.96 2.13 7.08
N GLN A 56 7.02 1.52 6.55
CA GLN A 56 8.15 2.28 5.99
C GLN A 56 7.74 3.07 4.74
N TYR A 57 6.87 2.49 3.90
CA TYR A 57 6.34 3.17 2.73
C TYR A 57 5.47 4.38 3.13
N ALA A 58 4.56 4.21 4.09
CA ALA A 58 3.74 5.30 4.63
C ALA A 58 4.61 6.44 5.19
N ARG A 59 5.64 6.13 5.99
CA ARG A 59 6.59 7.14 6.49
C ARG A 59 7.31 7.90 5.39
N ARG A 60 7.69 7.20 4.30
CA ARG A 60 8.31 7.84 3.13
C ARG A 60 7.33 8.75 2.41
N GLN A 61 6.08 8.34 2.26
CA GLN A 61 5.02 9.18 1.70
C GLN A 61 4.80 10.43 2.56
N GLU A 62 4.66 10.28 3.88
CA GLU A 62 4.54 11.40 4.82
C GLU A 62 5.71 12.38 4.68
N THR A 63 6.94 11.87 4.64
CA THR A 63 8.15 12.71 4.48
C THR A 63 8.19 13.42 3.12
N TRP A 64 7.69 12.76 2.08
CA TRP A 64 7.66 13.33 0.74
C TRP A 64 6.63 14.45 0.64
N PHE A 65 5.42 14.22 1.15
CA PHE A 65 4.34 15.21 1.15
C PHE A 65 4.57 16.36 2.14
N SER A 66 5.24 16.13 3.28
CA SER A 66 5.48 17.19 4.29
C SER A 66 6.35 18.33 3.77
N ARG A 67 7.08 18.13 2.66
CA ARG A 67 7.90 19.14 2.00
C ARG A 67 7.13 20.06 1.06
N ASP A 68 5.88 19.73 0.72
CA ASP A 68 5.06 20.52 -0.18
C ASP A 68 4.12 21.43 0.62
N GLU A 69 4.47 22.71 0.70
CA GLU A 69 3.71 23.74 1.43
C GLU A 69 2.33 24.02 0.83
N ARG A 70 2.06 23.57 -0.39
CA ARG A 70 0.74 23.72 -1.05
C ARG A 70 -0.30 22.75 -0.49
N ILE A 71 0.14 21.71 0.22
CA ILE A 71 -0.75 20.68 0.75
C ILE A 71 -1.49 21.20 1.98
N GLN A 72 -2.82 21.23 1.88
CA GLN A 72 -3.69 21.50 3.01
C GLN A 72 -4.07 20.18 3.68
N TRP A 73 -3.48 19.91 4.84
CA TRP A 73 -3.66 18.68 5.60
C TRP A 73 -5.02 18.64 6.31
N ILE A 74 -5.72 17.52 6.21
CA ILE A 74 -6.98 17.27 6.91
C ILE A 74 -6.73 16.22 8.00
N SER A 75 -6.97 16.58 9.25
CA SER A 75 -6.80 15.69 10.40
C SER A 75 -7.86 14.58 10.44
N GLN A 76 -7.52 13.45 11.06
CA GLN A 76 -8.48 12.37 11.31
C GLN A 76 -9.58 12.77 12.30
N GLU A 77 -9.33 13.76 13.15
CA GLU A 77 -10.28 14.27 14.14
C GLU A 77 -11.31 15.24 13.53
N GLN A 78 -11.18 15.57 12.24
CA GLN A 78 -12.05 16.50 11.54
C GLN A 78 -13.07 15.77 10.64
N PRO A 79 -14.24 16.38 10.36
CA PRO A 79 -15.15 15.90 9.33
C PRO A 79 -14.48 16.03 7.94
N ARG A 80 -13.85 14.96 7.47
CA ARG A 80 -12.92 15.03 6.33
C ARG A 80 -13.59 15.46 5.02
N LEU A 81 -14.82 15.00 4.78
CA LEU A 81 -15.57 15.33 3.57
C LEU A 81 -15.92 16.83 3.54
N GLU A 82 -16.54 17.33 4.61
CA GLU A 82 -16.95 18.72 4.73
C GLU A 82 -15.75 19.65 4.72
N THR A 83 -14.66 19.25 5.37
CA THR A 83 -13.40 20.01 5.37
C THR A 83 -12.81 20.09 3.97
N ALA A 84 -12.75 18.98 3.24
CA ALA A 84 -12.27 18.93 1.86
C ALA A 84 -13.13 19.82 0.93
N LEU A 85 -14.46 19.76 1.05
CA LEU A 85 -15.37 20.61 0.27
C LEU A 85 -15.09 22.11 0.50
N LYS A 86 -14.95 22.53 1.77
CA LYS A 86 -14.60 23.92 2.12
C LYS A 86 -13.25 24.36 1.54
N HIS A 87 -12.28 23.45 1.42
CA HIS A 87 -10.98 23.77 0.86
C HIS A 87 -11.06 23.99 -0.66
N LEU A 88 -11.83 23.15 -1.35
CA LEU A 88 -12.07 23.29 -2.79
C LEU A 88 -12.82 24.59 -3.15
N GLU A 89 -13.77 25.01 -2.31
CA GLU A 89 -14.50 26.27 -2.50
C GLU A 89 -13.60 27.51 -2.44
N LYS A 90 -12.53 27.49 -1.63
CA LYS A 90 -11.57 28.60 -1.49
C LYS A 90 -10.58 28.73 -2.65
N ILE A 91 -10.51 27.72 -3.52
CA ILE A 91 -9.59 27.68 -4.67
C ILE A 91 -10.27 28.28 -5.93
N LYS A 92 -11.60 28.44 -5.91
CA LYS A 92 -12.36 29.18 -6.93
C LYS A 92 -12.28 30.69 -6.69
#